data_AF-A0AA36CW74-F1
#
_entry.id   AF-A0AA36CW74-F1
#
_cell.length_a   1.000
_cell.length_b   1.000
_cell.length_c   1.000
_cell.angle_alpha   90.00
_cell.angle_beta   90.00
_cell.angle_gamma   90.00
#
_symmetry.space_group_name_H-M   'P 1'
#
loop_
_entity.id
_entity.type
_entity.pdbx_description
1 polymer ?
#
loop_
_entity_poly.entity_id
_entity_poly.type
_entity_poly.pdbx_seq_one_letter_code
_entity_poly.pdbx_strand_id
1 'polypeptide(L)'
;MTSNSPLAFDVYPEIGLKNKNIEFILGTPINNIMTHLQQNPNIQVDLLYSSKNPFFEVIQIRLVKSGVTLLFDGRTQLLKQIEVNALSSIILRYNGKVFSEPSAEATMEKVGTFFASTHPGAYDERQKMYVQSWRGLSFCFPTTGSLNVEVTPGFSPSLHSLRYDASSQPKLTKMSIFKGSLGGNKDDEELLVPLAAYCGQNRTILADVIVENGRVEGCTFTFYTQSGEAAEDRTSQADLEVFEMTRQVRFGDPSTDVMCALGAPSKVYYKSEDKMIIHRGQNESKDEPDFFFNYFSMGVVSRFQALKGVV
;
A
#
# COMPACT_ATOMS: atom_id res chain seq x y z
N MET A 1 17.42 -5.74 -25.87
CA MET A 1 16.47 -6.88 -25.87
C MET A 1 15.96 -7.07 -24.46
N THR A 2 14.91 -6.36 -24.06
CA THR A 2 14.25 -6.59 -22.78
C THR A 2 13.37 -7.82 -22.95
N SER A 3 13.71 -8.94 -22.31
CA SER A 3 12.83 -10.10 -22.31
C SER A 3 11.52 -9.69 -21.65
N ASN A 4 10.44 -9.69 -22.42
CA ASN A 4 9.09 -9.34 -21.98
C ASN A 4 8.46 -10.52 -21.19
N SER A 5 9.26 -11.16 -20.33
CA SER A 5 8.81 -12.30 -19.54
C SER A 5 7.86 -11.82 -18.44
N PRO A 6 6.78 -12.57 -18.18
CA PRO A 6 5.87 -12.24 -17.10
C PRO A 6 6.62 -12.25 -15.76
N LEU A 7 6.26 -11.35 -14.85
CA LEU A 7 6.80 -11.36 -13.50
C LEU A 7 6.37 -12.65 -12.80
N ALA A 8 7.30 -13.27 -12.07
CA ALA A 8 7.04 -14.44 -11.27
C ALA A 8 7.14 -14.09 -9.78
N PHE A 9 6.16 -14.48 -9.00
CA PHE A 9 6.12 -14.26 -7.55
C PHE A 9 5.83 -15.56 -6.80
N ASP A 10 6.51 -15.73 -5.68
CA ASP A 10 6.15 -16.68 -4.64
C ASP A 10 5.12 -16.03 -3.72
N VAL A 11 4.02 -16.75 -3.48
CA VAL A 11 2.86 -16.34 -2.69
C VAL A 11 3.05 -16.82 -1.26
N TYR A 12 2.98 -15.90 -0.30
CA TYR A 12 3.05 -16.20 1.13
C TYR A 12 1.78 -15.68 1.82
N PRO A 13 0.81 -16.55 2.16
CA PRO A 13 -0.38 -16.16 2.91
C PRO A 13 0.00 -15.40 4.19
N GLU A 14 -0.80 -14.39 4.56
CA GLU A 14 -0.54 -13.45 5.68
C GLU A 14 0.71 -12.57 5.58
N ILE A 15 1.58 -12.79 4.60
CA ILE A 15 2.87 -12.11 4.49
C ILE A 15 2.92 -11.24 3.25
N GLY A 16 2.69 -11.80 2.05
CA GLY A 16 2.69 -11.04 0.80
C GLY A 16 3.25 -11.79 -0.41
N LEU A 17 3.83 -11.03 -1.35
CA LEU A 17 4.43 -11.54 -2.59
C LEU A 17 5.94 -11.27 -2.60
N LYS A 18 6.73 -12.29 -2.95
CA LYS A 18 8.19 -12.15 -3.04
C LYS A 18 8.73 -12.71 -4.34
N ASN A 19 9.78 -12.08 -4.86
CA ASN A 19 10.66 -12.68 -5.84
C ASN A 19 12.11 -12.24 -5.58
N LYS A 20 13.03 -12.61 -6.47
CA LYS A 20 14.45 -12.31 -6.29
C LYS A 20 14.80 -10.81 -6.25
N ASN A 21 13.96 -9.96 -6.85
CA ASN A 21 14.25 -8.54 -7.07
C ASN A 21 13.37 -7.62 -6.21
N ILE A 22 12.17 -8.06 -5.83
CA ILE A 22 11.20 -7.25 -5.11
C ILE A 22 10.34 -8.08 -4.17
N GLU A 23 10.11 -7.52 -2.99
CA GLU A 23 9.22 -8.05 -1.97
C GLU A 23 8.12 -7.02 -1.67
N PHE A 24 6.88 -7.49 -1.70
CA PHE A 24 5.70 -6.75 -1.26
C PHE A 24 5.17 -7.43 -0.01
N ILE A 25 5.45 -6.85 1.16
CA ILE A 25 5.12 -7.43 2.46
C ILE A 25 4.07 -6.59 3.15
N LEU A 26 3.02 -7.25 3.65
CA LEU A 26 1.97 -6.59 4.43
C LEU A 26 2.59 -5.87 5.63
N GLY A 27 2.04 -4.70 5.96
CA GLY A 27 2.59 -3.81 6.98
C GLY A 27 3.78 -2.98 6.51
N THR A 28 4.31 -3.18 5.29
CA THR A 28 5.39 -2.34 4.77
C THR A 28 4.86 -0.93 4.46
N PRO A 29 5.51 0.13 4.97
CA PRO A 29 5.16 1.51 4.64
C PRO A 29 5.29 1.82 3.15
N ILE A 30 4.41 2.67 2.64
CA ILE A 30 4.36 3.00 1.21
C ILE A 30 5.69 3.56 0.67
N ASN A 31 6.40 4.37 1.44
CA ASN A 31 7.69 4.95 1.05
C ASN A 31 8.76 3.88 0.81
N ASN A 32 8.80 2.83 1.64
CA ASN A 32 9.73 1.70 1.45
C ASN A 32 9.41 0.95 0.15
N ILE A 33 8.13 0.71 -0.13
CA ILE A 33 7.71 0.11 -1.41
C ILE A 33 8.10 1.00 -2.59
N MET A 34 7.91 2.32 -2.49
CA MET A 34 8.33 3.25 -3.54
C MET A 34 9.84 3.19 -3.79
N THR A 35 10.66 3.08 -2.73
CA THR A 35 12.12 2.91 -2.89
C THR A 35 12.45 1.62 -3.65
N HIS A 36 11.82 0.50 -3.29
CA HIS A 36 12.05 -0.77 -4.00
C HIS A 36 11.63 -0.69 -5.47
N LEU A 37 10.51 -0.02 -5.77
CA LEU A 37 10.02 0.18 -7.13
C LEU A 37 10.96 1.09 -7.94
N GLN A 38 11.48 2.16 -7.34
CA GLN A 38 12.43 3.08 -7.99
C GLN A 38 13.74 2.38 -8.37
N GLN A 39 14.17 1.38 -7.59
CA GLN A 39 15.34 0.55 -7.91
C GLN A 39 15.09 -0.45 -9.04
N ASN A 40 13.83 -0.64 -9.45
CA ASN A 40 13.39 -1.57 -10.48
C ASN A 40 12.69 -0.82 -11.65
N PRO A 41 13.43 -0.05 -12.48
CA PRO A 41 12.85 0.87 -13.47
C PRO A 41 12.04 0.21 -14.58
N ASN A 42 12.13 -1.12 -14.72
CA ASN A 42 11.34 -1.89 -15.68
C ASN A 42 9.88 -2.09 -15.23
N ILE A 43 9.58 -1.86 -13.94
CA ILE A 43 8.24 -1.98 -13.37
C ILE A 43 7.51 -0.64 -13.56
N GLN A 44 6.54 -0.63 -14.45
CA GLN A 44 5.66 0.52 -14.64
C GLN A 44 4.56 0.52 -13.58
N VAL A 45 4.38 1.66 -12.91
CA VAL A 45 3.40 1.81 -11.83
C VAL A 45 2.48 3.01 -12.03
N ASP A 46 1.23 2.85 -11.62
CA ASP A 46 0.29 3.96 -11.40
C ASP A 46 0.07 4.16 -9.90
N LEU A 47 -0.02 5.40 -9.45
CA LEU A 47 -0.43 5.77 -8.10
C LEU A 47 -1.83 6.39 -8.14
N LEU A 48 -2.77 5.82 -7.38
CA LEU A 48 -4.14 6.32 -7.25
C LEU A 48 -4.42 6.63 -5.79
N TYR A 49 -5.03 7.79 -5.54
CA TYR A 49 -5.45 8.23 -4.21
C TYR A 49 -6.65 9.18 -4.34
N SER A 50 -7.44 9.30 -3.28
CA SER A 50 -8.58 10.22 -3.24
C SER A 50 -8.10 11.62 -2.85
N SER A 51 -8.28 12.60 -3.72
CA SER A 51 -8.03 14.01 -3.37
C SER A 51 -9.11 14.57 -2.43
N LYS A 52 -10.30 13.95 -2.39
CA LYS A 52 -11.41 14.37 -1.53
C LYS A 52 -11.27 13.85 -0.11
N ASN A 53 -10.83 12.59 0.02
CA ASN A 53 -10.75 11.87 1.29
C ASN A 53 -9.37 11.17 1.44
N PRO A 54 -8.25 11.91 1.43
CA PRO A 54 -6.90 11.33 1.32
C PRO A 54 -6.50 10.41 2.48
N PHE A 55 -7.08 10.61 3.66
CA PHE A 55 -6.79 9.80 4.86
C PHE A 55 -7.76 8.65 5.06
N PHE A 56 -8.95 8.71 4.47
CA PHE A 56 -10.02 7.72 4.74
C PHE A 56 -10.15 6.69 3.62
N GLU A 57 -9.76 7.07 2.41
CA GLU A 57 -9.73 6.17 1.26
C GLU A 57 -8.37 5.50 1.12
N VAL A 58 -8.36 4.33 0.50
CA VAL A 58 -7.13 3.58 0.25
C VAL A 58 -6.25 4.29 -0.77
N ILE A 59 -4.93 4.22 -0.55
CA ILE A 59 -3.94 4.59 -1.56
C ILE A 59 -3.60 3.32 -2.33
N GLN A 60 -3.52 3.39 -3.66
CA GLN A 60 -3.24 2.23 -4.50
C GLN A 60 -2.00 2.44 -5.34
N ILE A 61 -1.08 1.48 -5.33
CA ILE A 61 0.00 1.37 -6.32
C ILE A 61 -0.31 0.18 -7.23
N ARG A 62 -0.54 0.43 -8.52
CA ARG A 62 -0.81 -0.62 -9.50
C ARG A 62 0.40 -0.88 -10.37
N LEU A 63 0.88 -2.11 -10.39
CA LEU A 63 1.86 -2.58 -11.35
C LEU A 63 1.13 -2.96 -12.65
N VAL A 64 1.10 -2.01 -13.58
CA VAL A 64 0.19 -2.02 -14.74
C VAL A 64 0.33 -3.28 -15.59
N LYS A 65 1.56 -3.78 -15.77
CA LYS A 65 1.85 -4.92 -16.65
C LYS A 65 1.58 -6.29 -16.03
N SER A 66 1.66 -6.42 -14.70
CA SER A 66 1.48 -7.70 -14.00
C SER A 66 0.11 -7.84 -13.34
N GLY A 67 -0.71 -6.78 -13.34
CA GLY A 67 -2.01 -6.76 -12.69
C GLY A 67 -1.96 -6.86 -11.16
N VAL A 68 -0.80 -6.60 -10.56
CA VAL A 68 -0.63 -6.52 -9.10
C VAL A 68 -1.08 -5.14 -8.64
N THR A 69 -1.96 -5.08 -7.64
CA THR A 69 -2.40 -3.85 -7.00
C THR A 69 -2.07 -3.94 -5.51
N LEU A 70 -1.33 -2.95 -5.02
CA LEU A 70 -0.95 -2.80 -3.62
C LEU A 70 -1.88 -1.77 -3.00
N LEU A 71 -2.64 -2.15 -1.98
CA LEU A 71 -3.60 -1.29 -1.30
C LEU A 71 -3.03 -0.91 0.06
N PHE A 72 -2.83 0.39 0.24
CA PHE A 72 -2.34 0.99 1.47
C PHE A 72 -3.50 1.64 2.22
N ASP A 73 -3.43 1.59 3.54
CA ASP A 73 -4.32 2.36 4.39
C ASP A 73 -4.02 3.87 4.29
N GLY A 74 -5.05 4.72 4.24
CA GLY A 74 -4.85 6.16 4.05
C GLY A 74 -4.22 6.87 5.25
N ARG A 75 -4.40 6.34 6.47
CA ARG A 75 -3.91 6.98 7.71
C ARG A 75 -2.56 6.45 8.14
N THR A 76 -2.42 5.13 8.18
CA THR A 76 -1.18 4.46 8.60
C THR A 76 -0.19 4.33 7.44
N GLN A 77 -0.65 4.46 6.19
CA GLN A 77 0.14 4.28 4.98
C GLN A 77 0.82 2.90 4.86
N LEU A 78 0.33 1.92 5.61
CA LEU A 78 0.84 0.55 5.58
C LEU A 78 0.14 -0.26 4.49
N LEU A 79 0.91 -1.13 3.82
CA LEU A 79 0.37 -2.08 2.86
C LEU A 79 -0.57 -3.06 3.57
N LYS A 80 -1.88 -2.92 3.35
CA LYS A 80 -2.89 -3.75 4.05
C LYS A 80 -3.38 -4.93 3.23
N GLN A 81 -3.33 -4.81 1.91
CA GLN A 81 -3.80 -5.85 1.02
C GLN A 81 -3.05 -5.81 -0.31
N ILE A 82 -2.79 -6.99 -0.87
CA ILE A 82 -2.21 -7.18 -2.19
C ILE A 82 -3.23 -7.92 -3.04
N GLU A 83 -3.57 -7.38 -4.19
CA GLU A 83 -4.47 -8.01 -5.15
C GLU A 83 -3.75 -8.35 -6.45
N VAL A 84 -4.13 -9.46 -7.06
CA VAL A 84 -3.69 -9.85 -8.40
C VAL A 84 -4.93 -10.10 -9.23
N ASN A 85 -5.16 -9.24 -10.23
CA ASN A 85 -6.38 -9.23 -11.05
C ASN A 85 -6.12 -9.68 -12.52
N ALA A 86 -4.89 -9.53 -13.02
CA ALA A 86 -4.53 -9.95 -14.39
C ALA A 86 -3.70 -11.24 -14.37
N LEU A 87 -4.32 -12.35 -13.96
CA LEU A 87 -3.65 -13.65 -13.79
C LEU A 87 -3.03 -14.19 -15.09
N SER A 88 -3.49 -13.72 -16.25
CA SER A 88 -2.93 -14.03 -17.56
C SER A 88 -1.58 -13.34 -17.85
N SER A 89 -1.10 -12.45 -16.97
CA SER A 89 0.12 -11.64 -17.18
C SER A 89 1.19 -11.87 -16.11
N ILE A 90 1.01 -12.87 -15.24
CA ILE A 90 1.85 -13.11 -14.07
C ILE A 90 1.98 -14.61 -13.78
N ILE A 91 3.14 -15.02 -13.28
CA ILE A 91 3.37 -16.38 -12.79
C ILE A 91 3.30 -16.36 -11.26
N LEU A 92 2.49 -17.24 -10.68
CA LEU A 92 2.32 -17.39 -9.25
C LEU A 92 2.76 -18.79 -8.80
N ARG A 93 3.59 -18.79 -7.76
CA ARG A 93 4.13 -20.00 -7.14
C ARG A 93 3.74 -20.08 -5.68
N TYR A 94 3.51 -21.30 -5.20
CA TYR A 94 3.31 -21.58 -3.79
C TYR A 94 4.22 -22.74 -3.41
N ASN A 95 5.01 -22.57 -2.34
CA ASN A 95 6.06 -23.52 -1.94
C ASN A 95 6.98 -23.93 -3.11
N GLY A 96 7.38 -22.94 -3.93
CA GLY A 96 8.26 -23.13 -5.09
C GLY A 96 7.61 -23.75 -6.33
N LYS A 97 6.35 -24.19 -6.27
CA LYS A 97 5.62 -24.82 -7.39
C LYS A 97 4.67 -23.83 -8.04
N VAL A 98 4.64 -23.80 -9.39
CA VAL A 98 3.73 -22.93 -10.16
C VAL A 98 2.30 -23.46 -10.05
N PHE A 99 1.39 -22.60 -9.59
CA PHE A 99 -0.04 -22.93 -9.56
C PHE A 99 -0.87 -22.09 -10.54
N SER A 100 -0.39 -20.91 -10.95
CA SER A 100 -1.01 -20.09 -12.00
C SER A 100 0.06 -19.48 -12.89
N GLU A 101 -0.15 -19.51 -14.20
CA GLU A 101 0.72 -18.87 -15.19
C GLU A 101 -0.08 -18.41 -16.42
N PRO A 102 0.46 -17.51 -17.25
CA PRO A 102 -0.19 -17.08 -18.48
C PRO A 102 -0.61 -18.28 -19.36
N SER A 103 -1.84 -18.26 -19.87
CA SER A 103 -2.43 -19.34 -20.68
C SER A 103 -2.73 -20.66 -19.94
N ALA A 104 -2.32 -20.80 -18.68
CA ALA A 104 -2.66 -21.90 -17.80
C ALA A 104 -3.02 -21.38 -16.40
N GLU A 105 -3.97 -20.44 -16.36
CA GLU A 105 -4.44 -19.80 -15.13
C GLU A 105 -5.04 -20.84 -14.17
N ALA A 106 -4.88 -20.61 -12.87
CA ALA A 106 -5.39 -21.55 -11.87
C ALA A 106 -6.91 -21.72 -11.98
N THR A 107 -7.38 -22.96 -11.88
CA THR A 107 -8.80 -23.29 -11.71
C THR A 107 -9.11 -23.50 -10.23
N MET A 108 -10.40 -23.55 -9.89
CA MET A 108 -10.85 -23.86 -8.53
C MET A 108 -10.30 -25.19 -8.00
N GLU A 109 -10.27 -26.24 -8.84
CA GLU A 109 -9.69 -27.54 -8.49
C GLU A 109 -8.17 -27.46 -8.23
N LYS A 110 -7.44 -26.75 -9.10
CA LYS A 110 -5.99 -26.57 -8.95
C LYS A 110 -5.66 -25.82 -7.66
N VAL A 111 -6.43 -24.78 -7.33
CA VAL A 111 -6.33 -24.08 -6.04
C VAL A 111 -6.60 -25.04 -4.87
N GLY A 112 -7.68 -25.82 -4.94
CA GLY A 112 -8.01 -26.81 -3.90
C GLY A 112 -6.89 -27.83 -3.66
N THR A 113 -6.16 -28.21 -4.71
CA THR A 113 -5.02 -29.13 -4.63
C THR A 113 -3.80 -28.51 -3.94
N PHE A 114 -3.57 -27.22 -4.14
CA PHE A 114 -2.41 -26.51 -3.56
C PHE A 114 -2.62 -26.06 -2.12
N PHE A 115 -3.82 -25.61 -1.76
CA PHE A 115 -4.10 -24.94 -0.49
C PHE A 115 -4.99 -25.77 0.46
N ALA A 116 -5.55 -26.88 0.00
CA ALA A 116 -6.53 -27.71 0.69
C ALA A 116 -7.80 -26.94 1.12
N SER A 117 -8.96 -27.33 0.61
CA SER A 117 -10.23 -26.69 0.98
C SER A 117 -10.61 -27.07 2.41
N THR A 118 -10.45 -26.15 3.37
CA THR A 118 -10.85 -26.38 4.77
C THR A 118 -12.29 -25.93 5.04
N HIS A 119 -12.88 -25.07 4.18
CA HIS A 119 -14.24 -24.58 4.31
C HIS A 119 -14.93 -24.42 2.94
N PRO A 120 -16.26 -24.60 2.86
CA PRO A 120 -17.01 -24.26 1.65
C PRO A 120 -16.91 -22.75 1.39
N GLY A 121 -16.54 -22.37 0.16
CA GLY A 121 -16.46 -20.97 -0.25
C GLY A 121 -17.81 -20.26 -0.25
N ALA A 122 -17.76 -18.94 -0.23
CA ALA A 122 -18.93 -18.07 -0.21
C ALA A 122 -19.30 -17.63 -1.63
N TYR A 123 -20.60 -17.59 -1.94
CA TYR A 123 -21.09 -17.08 -3.21
C TYR A 123 -21.59 -15.64 -3.04
N ASP A 124 -21.01 -14.73 -3.80
CA ASP A 124 -21.52 -13.36 -3.96
C ASP A 124 -22.46 -13.32 -5.17
N GLU A 125 -23.75 -13.32 -4.90
CA GLU A 125 -24.78 -13.27 -5.94
C GLU A 125 -24.78 -11.95 -6.73
N ARG A 126 -24.38 -10.84 -6.11
CA ARG A 126 -24.38 -9.51 -6.76
C ARG A 126 -23.27 -9.43 -7.79
N GLN A 127 -22.08 -9.91 -7.43
CA GLN A 127 -20.95 -9.94 -8.34
C GLN A 127 -20.92 -11.18 -9.23
N LYS A 128 -21.78 -12.18 -8.95
CA LYS A 128 -21.76 -13.50 -9.58
C LYS A 128 -20.36 -14.13 -9.47
N MET A 129 -19.80 -14.06 -8.26
CA MET A 129 -18.45 -14.51 -7.94
C MET A 129 -18.50 -15.54 -6.83
N TYR A 130 -17.75 -16.63 -6.99
CA TYR A 130 -17.48 -17.57 -5.92
C TYR A 130 -16.12 -17.28 -5.30
N VAL A 131 -16.09 -17.18 -3.97
CA VAL A 131 -14.89 -16.81 -3.21
C VAL A 131 -14.48 -17.97 -2.32
N GLN A 132 -13.28 -18.51 -2.55
CA GLN A 132 -12.61 -19.40 -1.60
C GLN A 132 -11.66 -18.57 -0.75
N SER A 133 -11.70 -18.75 0.56
CA SER A 133 -10.85 -18.00 1.49
C SER A 133 -10.19 -18.93 2.50
N TRP A 134 -8.94 -18.60 2.79
CA TRP A 134 -8.15 -19.11 3.90
C TRP A 134 -7.79 -17.92 4.78
N ARG A 135 -7.11 -18.20 5.90
CA ARG A 135 -6.42 -17.16 6.64
C ARG A 135 -5.33 -16.55 5.74
N GLY A 136 -5.43 -15.27 5.48
CA GLY A 136 -4.48 -14.45 4.74
C GLY A 136 -4.46 -14.58 3.22
N LEU A 137 -5.42 -15.30 2.64
CA LEU A 137 -5.47 -15.55 1.20
C LEU A 137 -6.92 -15.77 0.76
N SER A 138 -7.32 -15.16 -0.36
CA SER A 138 -8.57 -15.49 -1.03
C SER A 138 -8.42 -15.57 -2.54
N PHE A 139 -9.29 -16.36 -3.16
CA PHE A 139 -9.39 -16.55 -4.59
C PHE A 139 -10.84 -16.37 -5.04
N CYS A 140 -11.05 -15.60 -6.11
CA CYS A 140 -12.37 -15.37 -6.67
C CYS A 140 -12.46 -15.97 -8.07
N PHE A 141 -13.57 -16.67 -8.31
CA PHE A 141 -13.90 -17.37 -9.54
C PHE A 141 -15.25 -16.86 -10.07
N PRO A 142 -15.33 -16.41 -11.34
CA PRO A 142 -16.59 -15.96 -11.91
C PRO A 142 -17.54 -17.13 -12.13
N THR A 143 -18.83 -16.93 -11.87
CA THR A 143 -19.88 -17.90 -12.20
C THR A 143 -20.63 -17.57 -13.48
N THR A 144 -20.41 -16.38 -14.05
CA THR A 144 -20.96 -15.98 -15.36
C THR A 144 -20.11 -16.55 -16.49
N GLY A 145 -20.72 -17.37 -17.36
CA GLY A 145 -20.07 -17.95 -18.55
C GLY A 145 -19.94 -19.48 -18.52
N SER A 146 -20.12 -20.10 -17.36
CA SER A 146 -20.22 -21.55 -17.25
C SER A 146 -21.70 -21.94 -17.43
N LEU A 147 -22.05 -22.47 -18.60
CA LEU A 147 -23.44 -22.84 -18.99
C LEU A 147 -24.10 -23.84 -18.03
N ASN A 148 -23.33 -24.51 -17.16
CA ASN A 148 -23.75 -25.62 -16.30
C ASN A 148 -23.58 -25.36 -14.80
N VAL A 149 -23.45 -24.09 -14.35
CA VAL A 149 -23.37 -23.81 -12.90
C VAL A 149 -24.75 -23.89 -12.27
N GLU A 150 -25.07 -25.04 -11.72
CA GLU A 150 -26.19 -25.15 -10.79
C GLU A 150 -25.79 -24.48 -9.48
N VAL A 151 -26.37 -23.32 -9.20
CA VAL A 151 -26.28 -22.63 -7.92
C VAL A 151 -27.44 -23.14 -7.07
N THR A 152 -27.22 -24.19 -6.28
CA THR A 152 -28.26 -24.67 -5.35
C THR A 152 -28.10 -23.97 -4.00
N PRO A 153 -29.18 -23.40 -3.42
CA PRO A 153 -29.13 -22.86 -2.06
C PRO A 153 -28.73 -23.99 -1.09
N GLY A 154 -27.65 -23.76 -0.34
CA GLY A 154 -27.17 -24.67 0.68
C GLY A 154 -27.91 -24.47 2.01
N PHE A 155 -27.38 -25.09 3.07
CA PHE A 155 -27.98 -25.05 4.41
C PHE A 155 -27.99 -23.66 5.07
N SER A 156 -27.28 -22.68 4.51
CA SER A 156 -27.31 -21.28 4.95
C SER A 156 -27.38 -20.32 3.75
N PRO A 157 -27.87 -19.08 3.92
CA PRO A 157 -28.04 -18.11 2.82
C PRO A 157 -26.75 -17.76 2.05
N SER A 158 -25.58 -17.98 2.66
CA SER A 158 -24.27 -17.69 2.07
C SER A 158 -23.59 -18.90 1.42
N LEU A 159 -24.09 -20.11 1.68
CA LEU A 159 -23.53 -21.36 1.16
C LEU A 159 -24.31 -21.78 -0.07
N HIS A 160 -23.64 -21.81 -1.22
CA HIS A 160 -24.19 -22.37 -2.44
C HIS A 160 -23.30 -23.52 -2.89
N SER A 161 -23.91 -24.66 -3.23
CA SER A 161 -23.19 -25.74 -3.89
C SER A 161 -23.05 -25.34 -5.36
N LEU A 162 -21.81 -25.32 -5.86
CA LEU A 162 -21.52 -25.11 -7.27
C LEU A 162 -21.04 -26.42 -7.86
N ARG A 163 -21.69 -26.86 -8.94
CA ARG A 163 -21.25 -28.01 -9.72
C ARG A 163 -20.69 -27.53 -11.04
N TYR A 164 -19.50 -28.00 -11.37
CA TYR A 164 -18.81 -27.74 -12.63
C TYR A 164 -18.45 -29.09 -13.24
N ASP A 165 -18.62 -29.23 -14.56
CA ASP A 165 -17.96 -30.30 -15.29
C ASP A 165 -16.45 -29.98 -15.43
N ALA A 166 -15.61 -31.00 -15.67
CA ALA A 166 -14.16 -30.80 -15.77
C ALA A 166 -13.75 -29.79 -16.85
N SER A 167 -14.56 -29.62 -17.90
CA SER A 167 -14.34 -28.69 -19.01
C SER A 167 -14.83 -27.25 -18.76
N SER A 168 -15.62 -27.01 -17.71
CA SER A 168 -16.26 -25.73 -17.40
C SER A 168 -15.81 -25.11 -16.07
N GLN A 169 -14.73 -25.66 -15.50
CA GLN A 169 -14.09 -25.14 -14.29
C GLN A 169 -13.73 -23.66 -14.48
N PRO A 170 -14.19 -22.77 -13.59
CA PRO A 170 -13.95 -21.36 -13.73
C PRO A 170 -12.47 -21.07 -13.48
N LYS A 171 -11.93 -20.16 -14.28
CA LYS A 171 -10.57 -19.66 -14.12
C LYS A 171 -10.51 -18.60 -13.03
N LEU A 172 -9.39 -18.56 -12.32
CA LEU A 172 -9.10 -17.56 -11.31
C LEU A 172 -9.06 -16.16 -11.94
N THR A 173 -9.85 -15.23 -11.42
CA THR A 173 -9.87 -13.83 -11.89
C THR A 173 -9.31 -12.85 -10.87
N LYS A 174 -9.29 -13.22 -9.59
CA LYS A 174 -8.70 -12.39 -8.53
C LYS A 174 -8.10 -13.24 -7.43
N MET A 175 -6.86 -12.94 -7.07
CA MET A 175 -6.23 -13.39 -5.82
C MET A 175 -6.07 -12.18 -4.89
N SER A 176 -6.26 -12.37 -3.60
CA SER A 176 -5.95 -11.34 -2.59
C SER A 176 -5.16 -11.93 -1.44
N ILE A 177 -4.16 -11.19 -0.95
CA ILE A 177 -3.36 -11.50 0.24
C ILE A 177 -3.59 -10.37 1.24
N PHE A 178 -3.91 -10.75 2.47
CA PHE A 178 -4.20 -9.84 3.58
C PHE A 178 -3.76 -10.52 4.89
N LYS A 179 -3.81 -9.81 6.01
CA LYS A 179 -3.54 -10.36 7.34
C LYS A 179 -4.88 -10.85 7.91
N GLY A 180 -4.91 -12.01 8.58
CA GLY A 180 -6.12 -12.49 9.24
C GLY A 180 -7.15 -13.11 8.30
N SER A 181 -8.43 -12.97 8.61
CA SER A 181 -9.53 -13.51 7.82
C SER A 181 -10.11 -12.49 6.84
N LEU A 182 -10.69 -12.98 5.73
CA LEU A 182 -11.33 -12.11 4.75
C LEU A 182 -12.47 -11.32 5.40
N GLY A 183 -12.43 -9.99 5.28
CA GLY A 183 -13.40 -9.09 5.90
C GLY A 183 -13.00 -8.54 7.27
N GLY A 184 -11.93 -9.07 7.88
CA GLY A 184 -11.40 -8.63 9.17
C GLY A 184 -12.30 -9.02 10.35
N ASN A 185 -11.77 -9.79 11.29
CA ASN A 185 -12.39 -10.04 12.59
C ASN A 185 -11.76 -9.15 13.66
N LYS A 186 -12.46 -8.93 14.78
CA LYS A 186 -11.91 -8.20 15.94
C LYS A 186 -10.64 -8.86 16.51
N ASP A 187 -10.47 -10.15 16.26
CA ASP A 187 -9.32 -10.95 16.72
C ASP A 187 -8.13 -10.91 15.73
N ASP A 188 -8.27 -10.24 14.58
CA ASP A 188 -7.16 -10.13 13.63
C ASP A 188 -6.13 -9.12 14.14
N GLU A 189 -4.86 -9.56 14.21
CA GLU A 189 -3.74 -8.72 14.65
C GLU A 189 -3.57 -7.47 13.79
N GLU A 190 -3.25 -6.36 14.44
CA GLU A 190 -2.86 -5.11 13.77
C GLU A 190 -1.61 -5.33 12.89
N LEU A 191 -1.55 -4.63 11.76
CA LEU A 191 -0.41 -4.69 10.85
C LEU A 191 0.80 -4.03 11.50
N LEU A 192 1.76 -4.85 11.90
CA LEU A 192 3.04 -4.36 12.40
C LEU A 192 3.98 -4.03 11.24
N VAL A 193 4.73 -2.94 11.41
CA VAL A 193 5.78 -2.55 10.46
C VAL A 193 6.94 -3.55 10.55
N PRO A 194 7.37 -4.18 9.44
CA PRO A 194 8.52 -5.08 9.47
C PRO A 194 9.80 -4.38 9.94
N LEU A 195 10.57 -5.03 10.82
CA LEU A 195 11.82 -4.47 11.37
C LEU A 195 12.83 -4.07 10.29
N ALA A 196 12.84 -4.71 9.13
CA ALA A 196 13.70 -4.35 8.00
C ALA A 196 13.42 -2.94 7.43
N ALA A 197 12.26 -2.35 7.72
CA ALA A 197 12.01 -0.94 7.42
C ALA A 197 12.79 0.02 8.35
N TYR A 198 13.28 -0.53 9.49
CA TYR A 198 14.15 -0.14 10.62
C TYR A 198 15.35 0.82 10.49
N CYS A 199 15.46 1.79 9.58
CA CYS A 199 16.75 2.51 9.36
C CYS A 199 17.00 3.79 10.20
N GLY A 200 16.55 3.88 11.47
CA GLY A 200 16.87 5.02 12.36
C GLY A 200 16.25 6.38 11.96
N GLN A 201 15.19 6.37 11.16
CA GLN A 201 14.47 7.57 10.70
C GLN A 201 13.14 7.73 11.43
N ASN A 202 12.62 8.96 11.50
CA ASN A 202 11.26 9.23 11.96
C ASN A 202 10.26 8.44 11.11
N ARG A 203 9.36 7.69 11.77
CA ARG A 203 8.40 6.81 11.11
C ARG A 203 6.98 7.04 11.57
N THR A 204 6.15 7.49 10.64
CA THR A 204 4.71 7.66 10.86
C THR A 204 4.08 6.33 11.25
N ILE A 205 3.45 6.33 12.42
CA ILE A 205 2.52 5.30 12.89
C ILE A 205 1.12 5.66 12.39
N LEU A 206 0.74 6.94 12.56
CA LEU A 206 -0.57 7.45 12.20
C LEU A 206 -0.45 8.90 11.74
N ALA A 207 -1.11 9.21 10.63
CA ALA A 207 -1.44 10.57 10.24
C ALA A 207 -2.96 10.75 10.25
N ASP A 208 -3.44 11.77 10.97
CA ASP A 208 -4.87 12.12 11.03
C ASP A 208 -5.08 13.60 10.75
N VAL A 209 -6.29 13.94 10.31
CA VAL A 209 -6.68 15.31 9.96
C VAL A 209 -7.09 16.10 11.19
N ILE A 210 -6.65 17.36 11.24
CA ILE A 210 -7.19 18.35 12.17
C ILE A 210 -8.33 19.05 11.44
N VAL A 211 -9.56 18.89 11.95
CA VAL A 211 -10.77 19.51 11.38
C VAL A 211 -11.36 20.49 12.37
N GLU A 212 -11.48 21.75 11.98
CA GLU A 212 -12.11 22.80 12.77
C GLU A 212 -13.17 23.50 11.92
N ASN A 213 -14.36 23.74 12.49
CA ASN A 213 -15.49 24.37 11.77
C ASN A 213 -15.83 23.71 10.42
N GLY A 214 -15.62 22.39 10.31
CA GLY A 214 -15.86 21.63 9.09
C GLY A 214 -14.80 21.81 7.99
N ARG A 215 -13.68 22.46 8.29
CA ARG A 215 -12.53 22.64 7.38
C ARG A 215 -11.31 21.91 7.91
N VAL A 216 -10.49 21.38 7.00
CA VAL A 216 -9.22 20.76 7.35
C VAL A 216 -8.20 21.87 7.58
N GLU A 217 -7.69 21.97 8.80
CA GLU A 217 -6.76 23.02 9.23
C GLU A 217 -5.32 22.52 9.39
N GLY A 218 -5.10 21.20 9.33
CA GLY A 218 -3.78 20.62 9.52
C GLY A 218 -3.79 19.10 9.64
N CYS A 219 -2.69 18.55 10.12
CA CYS A 219 -2.49 17.13 10.35
C CYS A 219 -1.84 16.89 11.72
N THR A 220 -2.26 15.82 12.38
CA THR A 220 -1.57 15.25 13.54
C THR A 220 -0.78 14.03 13.09
N PHE A 221 0.50 13.99 13.43
CA PHE A 221 1.41 12.89 13.14
C PHE A 221 1.85 12.24 14.44
N THR A 222 1.62 10.93 14.54
CA THR A 222 2.19 10.08 15.57
C THR A 222 3.26 9.24 14.92
N PHE A 223 4.48 9.27 15.45
CA PHE A 223 5.63 8.61 14.84
C PHE A 223 6.64 8.12 15.86
N TYR A 224 7.37 7.07 15.50
CA TYR A 224 8.55 6.66 16.26
C TYR A 224 9.74 7.53 15.89
N THR A 225 10.51 7.94 16.91
CA THR A 225 11.79 8.64 16.76
C THR A 225 12.79 8.10 17.78
N GLN A 226 14.07 8.42 17.60
CA GLN A 226 15.13 8.04 18.53
C GLN A 226 15.51 9.24 19.40
N SER A 227 15.55 9.05 20.72
CA SER A 227 16.02 10.11 21.62
C SER A 227 17.54 10.07 21.67
N GLY A 228 18.15 11.23 21.49
CA GLY A 228 19.55 11.46 21.80
C GLY A 228 19.74 12.00 23.21
N GLU A 229 18.89 11.65 24.19
CA GLU A 229 19.28 11.78 25.59
C GLU A 229 20.56 10.98 25.74
N ALA A 230 21.68 11.70 25.68
CA ALA A 230 22.99 11.14 25.89
C ALA A 230 22.91 10.46 27.24
N ALA A 231 22.94 9.12 27.24
CA ALA A 231 23.17 8.36 28.44
C ALA A 231 24.31 9.09 29.17
N GLU A 232 24.02 9.62 30.36
CA GLU A 232 25.00 10.35 31.15
C GLU A 232 26.25 9.47 31.40
N ASP A 233 26.13 8.16 31.20
CA ASP A 233 27.21 7.20 31.08
C ASP A 233 27.69 6.96 29.64
N ARG A 234 28.81 7.60 29.30
CA ARG A 234 29.60 7.39 28.07
C ARG A 234 30.28 6.01 27.97
N THR A 235 29.87 5.02 28.77
CA THR A 235 30.59 3.74 28.92
C THR A 235 29.79 2.51 28.51
N SER A 236 28.46 2.61 28.40
CA SER A 236 27.65 1.61 27.71
C SER A 236 27.38 2.07 26.29
N GLN A 237 27.48 1.14 25.35
CA GLN A 237 26.89 1.23 24.01
C GLN A 237 25.38 1.46 24.19
N ALA A 238 24.99 2.70 24.46
CA ALA A 238 23.62 3.07 24.79
C ALA A 238 22.82 2.95 23.50
N ASP A 239 22.09 1.85 23.38
CA ASP A 239 21.13 1.65 22.32
C ASP A 239 20.19 2.86 22.31
N LEU A 240 20.12 3.55 21.16
CA LEU A 240 19.21 4.67 20.99
C LEU A 240 17.78 4.19 21.22
N GLU A 241 17.17 4.63 22.32
CA GLU A 241 15.82 4.22 22.67
C GLU A 241 14.82 4.80 21.67
N VAL A 242 13.96 3.92 21.16
CA VAL A 242 12.89 4.28 20.23
C VAL A 242 11.66 4.61 21.06
N PHE A 243 11.14 5.82 20.90
CA PHE A 243 9.93 6.25 21.60
C PHE A 243 8.90 6.83 20.63
N GLU A 244 7.63 6.77 21.03
CA GLU A 244 6.51 7.32 20.29
C GLU A 244 6.36 8.82 20.59
N MET A 245 6.17 9.63 19.55
CA MET A 245 5.93 11.06 19.67
C MET A 245 4.75 11.49 18.79
N THR A 246 3.89 12.34 19.34
CA THR A 246 2.79 12.98 18.61
C THR A 246 3.04 14.48 18.44
N ARG A 247 2.88 14.96 17.21
CA ARG A 247 3.08 16.37 16.83
C ARG A 247 1.99 16.82 15.87
N GLN A 248 1.65 18.10 15.93
CA GLN A 248 0.68 18.72 15.04
C GLN A 248 1.40 19.68 14.09
N VAL A 249 0.94 19.71 12.85
CA VAL A 249 1.37 20.68 11.83
C VAL A 249 0.11 21.25 11.20
N ARG A 250 -0.04 22.57 11.23
CA ARG A 250 -1.18 23.31 10.68
C ARG A 250 -0.84 23.94 9.33
N PHE A 251 -1.86 24.16 8.53
CA PHE A 251 -1.71 24.90 7.29
C PHE A 251 -1.39 26.37 7.61
N GLY A 252 -0.31 26.88 7.02
CA GLY A 252 0.21 28.22 7.31
C GLY A 252 1.33 28.26 8.33
N ASP A 253 1.67 27.14 8.99
CA ASP A 253 2.85 27.07 9.85
C ASP A 253 4.13 27.40 9.06
N PRO A 254 5.04 28.21 9.62
CA PRO A 254 6.31 28.49 8.97
C PRO A 254 7.17 27.24 8.89
N SER A 255 8.07 27.19 7.90
CA SER A 255 8.91 26.01 7.67
C SER A 255 9.75 25.60 8.90
N THR A 256 10.13 26.56 9.74
CA THR A 256 10.82 26.32 11.01
C THR A 256 9.98 25.50 11.98
N ASP A 257 8.69 25.82 12.11
CA ASP A 257 7.79 25.15 13.05
C ASP A 257 7.51 23.72 12.57
N VAL A 258 7.36 23.55 11.24
CA VAL A 258 7.25 22.21 10.64
C VAL A 258 8.51 21.38 10.89
N MET A 259 9.70 21.97 10.76
CA MET A 259 10.95 21.26 11.09
C MET A 259 11.09 20.95 12.58
N CYS A 260 10.67 21.86 13.46
CA CYS A 260 10.65 21.62 14.90
C CYS A 260 9.68 20.50 15.28
N ALA A 261 8.55 20.39 14.58
CA ALA A 261 7.57 19.35 14.79
C ALA A 261 8.02 17.98 14.25
N LEU A 262 8.51 17.92 13.00
CA LEU A 262 8.74 16.66 12.29
C LEU A 262 10.22 16.25 12.16
N GLY A 263 11.15 17.13 12.52
CA GLY A 263 12.58 16.96 12.32
C GLY A 263 13.05 17.51 10.96
N ALA A 264 14.26 17.12 10.55
CA ALA A 264 14.81 17.54 9.26
C ALA A 264 14.14 16.77 8.09
N PRO A 265 13.78 17.44 6.99
CA PRO A 265 13.24 16.76 5.82
C PRO A 265 14.30 15.90 5.14
N SER A 266 13.87 14.78 4.53
CA SER A 266 14.78 13.90 3.77
C SER A 266 15.36 14.61 2.55
N LYS A 267 14.57 15.51 1.93
CA LYS A 267 15.02 16.34 0.82
C LYS A 267 14.21 17.63 0.73
N VAL A 268 14.88 18.72 0.37
CA VAL A 268 14.23 19.99 0.03
C VAL A 268 14.23 20.13 -1.49
N TYR A 269 13.08 20.50 -2.05
CA TYR A 269 12.94 20.74 -3.48
C TYR A 269 12.47 22.18 -3.68
N TYR A 270 13.21 22.91 -4.50
CA TYR A 270 12.82 24.23 -4.94
C TYR A 270 12.05 24.08 -6.24
N LYS A 271 10.90 24.76 -6.34
CA LYS A 271 10.23 24.90 -7.63
C LYS A 271 11.22 25.60 -8.55
N SER A 272 11.59 24.91 -9.62
CA SER A 272 12.62 25.35 -10.57
C SER A 272 12.47 26.83 -10.89
N GLU A 273 13.56 27.58 -10.74
CA GLU A 273 13.66 29.00 -11.05
C GLU A 273 12.89 29.32 -12.32
N ASP A 274 11.94 30.26 -12.23
CA ASP A 274 11.37 30.88 -13.42
C ASP A 274 12.57 31.47 -14.17
N LYS A 275 13.01 30.84 -15.26
CA LYS A 275 14.10 31.34 -16.12
C LYS A 275 13.78 32.71 -16.75
N MET A 276 12.62 33.29 -16.41
CA MET A 276 12.08 34.60 -16.76
C MET A 276 12.22 35.64 -15.62
N ILE A 277 12.90 35.35 -14.50
CA ILE A 277 13.09 36.33 -13.39
C ILE A 277 13.89 37.57 -13.85
N ILE A 278 14.82 37.42 -14.80
CA ILE A 278 15.60 38.53 -15.38
C ILE A 278 14.78 39.54 -16.18
N HIS A 279 13.52 39.22 -16.52
CA HIS A 279 12.60 40.14 -17.20
C HIS A 279 11.63 40.82 -16.25
N ARG A 280 11.62 40.48 -14.95
CA ARG A 280 10.81 41.18 -13.94
C ARG A 280 11.50 42.50 -13.61
N GLY A 281 10.79 43.61 -13.81
CA GLY A 281 11.27 44.95 -13.48
C GLY A 281 11.61 45.06 -11.98
N GLN A 282 12.50 45.99 -11.63
CA GLN A 282 13.08 46.19 -10.29
C GLN A 282 12.08 46.47 -9.14
N ASN A 283 10.76 46.41 -9.36
CA ASN A 283 9.73 46.79 -8.39
C ASN A 283 8.88 45.63 -7.84
N GLU A 284 9.18 44.37 -8.16
CA GLU A 284 8.54 43.23 -7.47
C GLU A 284 9.35 42.81 -6.24
N SER A 285 8.67 42.61 -5.11
CA SER A 285 9.24 42.09 -3.87
C SER A 285 10.07 40.84 -4.14
N LYS A 286 11.15 40.63 -3.35
CA LYS A 286 11.82 39.33 -3.29
C LYS A 286 10.80 38.30 -2.78
N ASP A 287 10.05 37.70 -3.68
CA ASP A 287 9.19 36.56 -3.38
C ASP A 287 10.08 35.49 -2.72
N GLU A 288 9.72 35.03 -1.52
CA GLU A 288 10.38 33.88 -0.93
C GLU A 288 10.27 32.69 -1.91
N PRO A 289 11.31 31.87 -2.05
CA PRO A 289 11.27 30.78 -3.01
C PRO A 289 10.14 29.80 -2.67
N ASP A 290 9.31 29.46 -3.64
CA ASP A 290 8.38 28.33 -3.55
C ASP A 290 9.21 27.04 -3.39
N PHE A 291 9.16 26.39 -2.22
CA PHE A 291 9.83 25.12 -1.98
C PHE A 291 8.92 24.13 -1.24
N PHE A 292 9.33 22.87 -1.24
CA PHE A 292 8.67 21.85 -0.43
C PHE A 292 9.69 20.95 0.28
N PHE A 293 9.30 20.53 1.46
CA PHE A 293 9.96 19.52 2.27
C PHE A 293 9.39 18.15 1.94
N ASN A 294 10.26 17.22 1.60
CA ASN A 294 9.93 15.81 1.43
C ASN A 294 10.40 15.04 2.66
N TYR A 295 9.47 14.69 3.54
CA TYR A 295 9.68 13.76 4.66
C TYR A 295 9.40 12.34 4.18
N PHE A 296 10.29 11.85 3.32
CA PHE A 296 10.07 10.61 2.58
C PHE A 296 9.90 9.42 3.53
N SER A 297 10.66 9.36 4.62
CA SER A 297 10.57 8.29 5.64
C SER A 297 9.23 8.26 6.38
N MET A 298 8.54 9.40 6.42
CA MET A 298 7.24 9.58 7.05
C MET A 298 6.09 9.50 6.04
N GLY A 299 6.40 9.43 4.73
CA GLY A 299 5.42 9.47 3.66
C GLY A 299 4.68 10.82 3.54
N VAL A 300 5.35 11.92 3.91
CA VAL A 300 4.74 13.26 3.98
C VAL A 300 5.50 14.26 3.10
N VAL A 301 4.75 15.12 2.41
CA VAL A 301 5.28 16.27 1.67
C VAL A 301 4.62 17.55 2.18
N SER A 302 5.41 18.54 2.58
CA SER A 302 4.95 19.84 3.07
C SER A 302 5.37 20.94 2.11
N ARG A 303 4.41 21.68 1.56
CA ARG A 303 4.66 22.76 0.60
C ARG A 303 4.59 24.12 1.29
N PHE A 304 5.56 24.97 0.99
CA PHE A 304 5.61 26.36 1.42
C PHE A 304 5.52 27.25 0.18
N GLN A 305 4.59 28.19 0.20
CA GLN A 305 4.39 29.16 -0.86
C GLN A 305 4.67 30.55 -0.33
N ALA A 306 5.30 31.40 -1.15
CA ALA A 306 5.34 32.82 -0.84
C ALA A 306 3.91 33.37 -0.75
N LEU A 307 3.63 34.10 0.32
CA LEU A 307 2.42 34.91 0.41
C LEU A 307 2.45 35.91 -0.74
N LYS A 308 1.63 35.68 -1.77
CA LYS A 308 1.30 36.74 -2.73
C LYS A 308 0.56 37.80 -1.94
N GLY A 309 1.24 38.92 -1.66
CA GLY A 309 0.58 40.12 -1.17
C GLY A 309 -0.48 40.54 -2.18
N VAL A 310 -1.73 40.16 -1.93
CA VAL A 310 -2.89 40.76 -2.57
C VAL A 310 -3.29 41.91 -1.67
N VAL A 311 -2.96 43.13 -2.10
CA VAL A 311 -3.70 44.35 -1.74
C VAL A 311 -4.87 44.46 -2.71
#